data_AF-L9V6Y7-F1
#
_entry.id   AF-L9V6Y7-F1
#
_cell.length_a   1.000
_cell.length_b   1.000
_cell.length_c   1.000
_cell.angle_alpha   90.00
_cell.angle_beta   90.00
_cell.angle_gamma   90.00
#
_symmetry.space_group_name_H-M   'P 1'
#
loop_
_entity.id
_entity.type
_entity.pdbx_description
1 polymer ?
#
loop_
_entity_poly.entity_id
_entity_poly.type
_entity_poly.pdbx_seq_one_letter_code
_entity_poly.pdbx_strand_id
1 'polypeptide(L)'
;GAAAAVATDHLAVPDASSMGIVGAGVQAYTQLEAIAEIRPIERVVISDLDDERVERFVSRFEGRFDVSAGSIEEAASCDVLSTVTPVESPLVSPEVVGEHTHINAMGADAEGKHEIADEVLLDAKLVIDDHAQTTHSGEINVPYNTGVLTDADIHAAIGEIVVGNREGRTPKDGVTVFDSTGLAIQDVAAAHVVYEHAAENDNGYPFDLLGLN
;
A
#
# COMPACT_ATOMS: atom_id res chain seq x y z
N GLY A 1 4.60 2.59 -2.67
CA GLY A 1 5.92 1.93 -2.81
C GLY A 1 6.56 1.70 -1.46
N ALA A 2 7.58 2.49 -1.09
CA ALA A 2 8.39 2.23 0.11
C ALA A 2 7.58 2.15 1.43
N ALA A 3 6.60 3.05 1.64
CA ALA A 3 5.74 2.99 2.83
C ALA A 3 4.95 1.66 2.93
N ALA A 4 4.38 1.21 1.82
CA ALA A 4 3.71 -0.08 1.72
C ALA A 4 4.66 -1.27 1.92
N ALA A 5 5.91 -1.17 1.45
CA ALA A 5 6.92 -2.20 1.72
C ALA A 5 7.25 -2.29 3.22
N VAL A 6 7.36 -1.16 3.93
CA VAL A 6 7.53 -1.13 5.40
C VAL A 6 6.32 -1.74 6.11
N ALA A 7 5.11 -1.37 5.71
CA ALA A 7 3.89 -1.97 6.25
C ALA A 7 3.85 -3.48 6.01
N THR A 8 4.12 -3.90 4.77
CA THR A 8 4.20 -5.31 4.36
C THR A 8 5.23 -6.08 5.16
N ASP A 9 6.39 -5.47 5.46
CA ASP A 9 7.44 -6.13 6.23
C ASP A 9 6.97 -6.51 7.65
N HIS A 10 6.13 -5.67 8.25
CA HIS A 10 5.57 -5.89 9.58
C HIS A 10 4.24 -6.65 9.58
N LEU A 11 3.48 -6.62 8.49
CA LEU A 11 2.06 -7.03 8.47
C LEU A 11 1.75 -8.16 7.51
N ALA A 12 2.61 -8.49 6.55
CA ALA A 12 2.44 -9.68 5.72
C ALA A 12 3.05 -10.93 6.36
N VAL A 13 2.59 -12.10 5.92
CA VAL A 13 3.27 -13.36 6.23
C VAL A 13 4.72 -13.31 5.70
N PRO A 14 5.69 -13.91 6.42
CA PRO A 14 7.11 -13.75 6.10
C PRO A 14 7.52 -14.41 4.77
N ASP A 15 6.78 -15.43 4.35
CA ASP A 15 6.96 -16.21 3.12
C ASP A 15 5.96 -15.83 2.03
N ALA A 16 5.35 -14.65 2.11
CA ALA A 16 4.47 -14.12 1.07
C ALA A 16 5.17 -14.18 -0.29
N SER A 17 4.60 -14.93 -1.22
CA SER A 17 5.20 -15.24 -2.53
C SER A 17 4.30 -14.85 -3.70
N SER A 18 3.07 -14.43 -3.40
CA SER A 18 2.12 -13.92 -4.38
C SER A 18 1.70 -12.49 -4.08
N MET A 19 1.59 -11.67 -5.12
CA MET A 19 1.15 -10.28 -5.02
C MET A 19 0.03 -9.97 -6.01
N GLY A 20 -1.11 -9.55 -5.48
CA GLY A 20 -2.22 -8.98 -6.24
C GLY A 20 -2.10 -7.47 -6.30
N ILE A 21 -2.44 -6.89 -7.44
CA ILE A 21 -2.50 -5.44 -7.62
C ILE A 21 -3.80 -5.09 -8.33
N VAL A 22 -4.60 -4.22 -7.71
CA VAL A 22 -5.82 -3.66 -8.29
C VAL A 22 -5.53 -2.21 -8.66
N GLY A 23 -5.53 -1.93 -9.96
CA GLY A 23 -5.09 -0.68 -10.58
C GLY A 23 -3.68 -0.78 -11.16
N ALA A 24 -3.54 -0.54 -12.46
CA ALA A 24 -2.30 -0.59 -13.24
C ALA A 24 -1.72 0.81 -13.51
N GLY A 25 -1.95 1.75 -12.58
CA GLY A 25 -1.39 3.10 -12.60
C GLY A 25 0.09 3.17 -12.21
N VAL A 26 0.63 4.39 -12.07
CA VAL A 26 2.06 4.61 -11.74
C VAL A 26 2.45 3.95 -10.41
N GLN A 27 1.56 3.99 -9.40
CA GLN A 27 1.87 3.40 -8.11
C GLN A 27 2.10 1.89 -8.17
N ALA A 28 1.38 1.16 -9.03
CA ALA A 28 1.49 -0.30 -9.18
C ALA A 28 2.94 -0.76 -9.37
N TYR A 29 3.69 -0.04 -10.20
CA TYR A 29 5.10 -0.34 -10.50
C TYR A 29 5.96 -0.24 -9.23
N THR A 30 5.83 0.87 -8.50
CA THR A 30 6.61 1.10 -7.27
C THR A 30 6.16 0.23 -6.10
N GLN A 31 4.89 -0.22 -6.09
CA GLN A 31 4.39 -1.19 -5.11
C GLN A 31 5.10 -2.53 -5.31
N LEU A 32 5.02 -3.09 -6.52
CA LEU A 32 5.68 -4.36 -6.83
C LEU A 32 7.19 -4.28 -6.62
N GLU A 33 7.85 -3.24 -7.14
CA GLU A 33 9.30 -3.12 -7.01
C GLU A 33 9.73 -3.01 -5.55
N ALA A 34 9.06 -2.21 -4.71
CA ALA A 34 9.47 -2.07 -3.31
C ALA A 34 9.17 -3.32 -2.47
N ILE A 35 8.03 -3.98 -2.70
CA ILE A 35 7.64 -5.17 -1.93
C ILE A 35 8.50 -6.38 -2.33
N ALA A 36 8.85 -6.54 -3.61
CA ALA A 36 9.72 -7.62 -4.07
C ALA A 36 11.16 -7.52 -3.53
N GLU A 37 11.60 -6.38 -2.99
CA GLU A 37 12.88 -6.26 -2.29
C GLU A 37 12.86 -6.89 -0.88
N ILE A 38 11.67 -7.02 -0.27
CA ILE A 38 11.51 -7.49 1.12
C ILE A 38 10.69 -8.77 1.26
N ARG A 39 10.08 -9.25 0.18
CA ARG A 39 9.38 -10.55 0.11
C ARG A 39 9.77 -11.33 -1.14
N PRO A 40 9.79 -12.67 -1.08
CA PRO A 40 10.11 -13.52 -2.22
C PRO A 40 8.93 -13.62 -3.20
N ILE A 41 8.48 -12.49 -3.74
CA ILE A 41 7.36 -12.45 -4.70
C ILE A 41 7.77 -13.16 -5.99
N GLU A 42 7.00 -14.18 -6.36
CA GLU A 42 7.18 -14.98 -7.58
C GLU A 42 6.02 -14.75 -8.54
N ARG A 43 4.78 -14.83 -8.03
CA ARG A 43 3.54 -14.69 -8.80
C ARG A 43 2.93 -13.31 -8.62
N VAL A 44 2.55 -12.66 -9.71
CA VAL A 44 1.90 -11.35 -9.70
C VAL A 44 0.60 -11.38 -10.50
N VAL A 45 -0.51 -10.97 -9.89
CA VAL A 45 -1.80 -10.81 -10.57
C VAL A 45 -2.14 -9.33 -10.63
N ILE A 46 -2.28 -8.79 -11.85
CA ILE A 46 -2.66 -7.39 -12.08
C ILE A 46 -4.08 -7.31 -12.66
N SER A 47 -4.91 -6.44 -12.09
CA SER A 47 -6.28 -6.17 -12.54
C SER A 47 -6.49 -4.67 -12.73
N ASP A 48 -6.99 -4.24 -13.88
CA ASP A 48 -7.43 -2.87 -14.18
C ASP A 48 -8.55 -2.94 -15.23
N LEU A 49 -9.36 -1.88 -15.36
CA LEU A 49 -10.38 -1.76 -16.40
C LEU A 49 -9.78 -1.38 -17.76
N ASP A 50 -8.55 -0.88 -17.79
CA ASP A 50 -7.80 -0.48 -18.97
C ASP A 50 -6.81 -1.58 -19.37
N ASP A 51 -7.20 -2.39 -20.36
CA ASP A 51 -6.40 -3.51 -20.88
C ASP A 51 -5.01 -3.06 -21.36
N GLU A 52 -4.87 -1.85 -21.93
CA GLU A 52 -3.55 -1.36 -22.38
C GLU A 52 -2.61 -1.10 -21.19
N ARG A 53 -3.13 -0.66 -20.04
CA ARG A 53 -2.32 -0.51 -18.82
C ARG A 53 -1.88 -1.86 -18.29
N VAL A 54 -2.78 -2.84 -18.30
CA VAL A 54 -2.48 -4.21 -17.89
C VAL A 54 -1.38 -4.81 -18.76
N GLU A 55 -1.52 -4.72 -20.09
CA GLU A 55 -0.51 -5.22 -21.04
C GLU A 55 0.85 -4.56 -20.84
N ARG A 56 0.89 -3.23 -20.63
CA ARG A 56 2.15 -2.52 -20.33
C ARG A 56 2.78 -2.98 -19.03
N PHE A 57 1.97 -3.20 -17.99
CA PHE A 57 2.46 -3.69 -16.71
C PHE A 57 3.03 -5.10 -16.83
N VAL A 58 2.29 -6.02 -17.46
CA VAL A 58 2.74 -7.39 -17.72
C VAL A 58 4.05 -7.36 -18.50
N SER A 59 4.12 -6.63 -19.62
CA SER A 59 5.33 -6.61 -20.44
C SER A 59 6.54 -5.98 -19.75
N ARG A 60 6.33 -5.05 -18.80
CA ARG A 60 7.41 -4.46 -18.00
C ARG A 60 8.10 -5.49 -17.08
N PHE A 61 7.37 -6.52 -16.66
CA PHE A 61 7.77 -7.45 -15.60
C PHE A 61 7.82 -8.92 -16.04
N GLU A 62 7.34 -9.26 -17.23
CA GLU A 62 7.46 -10.61 -17.83
C GLU A 62 8.94 -11.00 -17.92
N GLY A 63 9.34 -12.03 -17.19
CA GLY A 63 10.73 -12.48 -17.09
C GLY A 63 11.46 -12.08 -15.81
N ARG A 64 10.90 -11.17 -15.00
CA ARG A 64 11.29 -11.00 -13.59
C ARG A 64 10.34 -11.75 -12.64
N PHE A 65 9.07 -11.80 -12.99
CA PHE A 65 7.99 -12.45 -12.23
C PHE A 65 7.11 -13.29 -13.15
N ASP A 66 6.37 -14.24 -12.58
CA ASP A 66 5.21 -14.86 -13.22
C ASP A 66 4.01 -13.91 -13.12
N VAL A 67 4.00 -12.92 -14.01
CA VAL A 67 3.00 -11.85 -14.01
C VAL A 67 1.91 -12.13 -15.04
N SER A 68 0.65 -12.04 -14.61
CA SER A 68 -0.51 -12.23 -15.48
C SER A 68 -1.60 -11.21 -15.20
N ALA A 69 -2.36 -10.88 -16.24
CA ALA A 69 -3.67 -10.27 -16.09
C ALA A 69 -4.60 -11.21 -15.33
N GLY A 70 -5.44 -10.67 -14.44
CA GLY A 70 -6.45 -11.45 -13.73
C GLY A 70 -7.59 -10.58 -13.24
N SER A 71 -8.58 -11.23 -12.63
CA SER A 71 -9.69 -10.58 -11.95
C SER A 71 -9.27 -9.99 -10.59
N ILE A 72 -10.11 -9.12 -10.05
CA ILE A 72 -9.95 -8.58 -8.69
C ILE A 72 -9.96 -9.73 -7.66
N GLU A 73 -10.80 -10.75 -7.85
CA GLU A 73 -10.85 -11.92 -6.96
C GLU A 73 -9.52 -12.67 -6.94
N GLU A 74 -8.93 -12.94 -8.11
CA GLU A 74 -7.63 -13.59 -8.20
C GLU A 74 -6.52 -12.74 -7.55
N ALA A 75 -6.55 -11.42 -7.74
CA ALA A 75 -5.62 -10.50 -7.08
C ALA A 75 -5.81 -10.50 -5.55
N ALA A 76 -7.05 -10.41 -5.06
CA ALA A 76 -7.37 -10.35 -3.64
C ALA A 76 -7.05 -11.64 -2.87
N SER A 77 -6.97 -12.77 -3.58
CA SER A 77 -6.56 -14.07 -3.02
C SER A 77 -5.04 -14.22 -2.79
N CYS A 78 -4.22 -13.26 -3.23
CA CYS A 78 -2.77 -13.29 -3.04
C CYS A 78 -2.35 -13.00 -1.59
N ASP A 79 -1.13 -13.36 -1.23
CA ASP A 79 -0.57 -13.13 0.12
C ASP A 79 -0.46 -11.65 0.45
N VAL A 80 -0.14 -10.83 -0.56
CA VAL A 80 -0.12 -9.38 -0.48
C VAL A 80 -1.04 -8.81 -1.56
N LEU A 81 -1.89 -7.86 -1.19
CA LEU A 81 -2.73 -7.09 -2.10
C LEU A 81 -2.35 -5.62 -2.02
N SER A 82 -2.22 -4.95 -3.15
CA SER A 82 -2.18 -3.48 -3.21
C SER A 82 -3.37 -2.97 -4.00
N THR A 83 -4.21 -2.14 -3.38
CA THR A 83 -5.29 -1.42 -4.06
C THR A 83 -4.81 0.01 -4.31
N VAL A 84 -4.82 0.44 -5.57
CA VAL A 84 -4.32 1.75 -6.03
C VAL A 84 -5.31 2.42 -6.97
N THR A 85 -6.61 2.23 -6.72
CA THR A 85 -7.70 2.76 -7.55
C THR A 85 -8.50 3.85 -6.82
N PRO A 86 -8.93 4.91 -7.51
CA PRO A 86 -9.70 5.99 -6.89
C PRO A 86 -11.21 5.71 -6.92
N VAL A 87 -11.64 4.52 -6.50
CA VAL A 87 -13.06 4.12 -6.54
C VAL A 87 -13.83 4.58 -5.30
N GLU A 88 -15.15 4.68 -5.44
CA GLU A 88 -16.10 5.07 -4.37
C GLU A 88 -16.93 3.87 -3.87
N SER A 89 -16.66 2.67 -4.39
CA SER A 89 -17.38 1.45 -4.05
C SER A 89 -16.39 0.30 -3.81
N PRO A 90 -16.58 -0.51 -2.75
CA PRO A 90 -15.65 -1.58 -2.41
C PRO A 90 -15.47 -2.57 -3.55
N LEU A 91 -14.22 -2.93 -3.81
CA LEU A 91 -13.79 -3.95 -4.76
C LEU A 91 -13.40 -5.25 -4.05
N VAL A 92 -12.92 -5.14 -2.81
CA VAL A 92 -12.44 -6.28 -2.01
C VAL A 92 -13.47 -6.62 -0.95
N SER A 93 -14.07 -7.80 -1.09
CA SER A 93 -15.08 -8.33 -0.15
C SER A 93 -14.52 -9.50 0.68
N PRO A 94 -15.18 -9.89 1.78
CA PRO A 94 -14.75 -11.02 2.61
C PRO A 94 -14.67 -12.35 1.86
N GLU A 95 -15.48 -12.52 0.81
CA GLU A 95 -15.53 -13.79 0.05
C GLU A 95 -14.33 -13.99 -0.88
N VAL A 96 -13.63 -12.91 -1.26
CA VAL A 96 -12.54 -12.95 -2.24
C VAL A 96 -11.16 -12.77 -1.62
N VAL A 97 -11.08 -12.16 -0.43
CA VAL A 97 -9.80 -11.94 0.27
C VAL A 97 -9.26 -13.25 0.83
N GLY A 98 -7.96 -13.49 0.65
CA GLY A 98 -7.30 -14.66 1.24
C GLY A 98 -7.24 -14.57 2.77
N GLU A 99 -7.31 -15.73 3.45
CA GLU A 99 -7.38 -15.81 4.93
C GLU A 99 -6.22 -15.10 5.64
N HIS A 100 -5.06 -15.00 5.00
CA HIS A 100 -3.85 -14.37 5.56
C HIS A 100 -3.38 -13.14 4.77
N THR A 101 -4.17 -12.66 3.81
CA THR A 101 -3.77 -11.56 2.93
C THR A 101 -3.42 -10.31 3.74
N HIS A 102 -2.31 -9.68 3.37
CA HIS A 102 -2.00 -8.33 3.79
C HIS A 102 -2.40 -7.35 2.69
N ILE A 103 -3.29 -6.41 3.00
CA ILE A 103 -3.77 -5.40 2.06
C ILE A 103 -3.08 -4.08 2.35
N ASN A 104 -2.44 -3.50 1.34
CA ASN A 104 -2.02 -2.10 1.32
C ASN A 104 -3.10 -1.30 0.57
N ALA A 105 -3.91 -0.55 1.32
CA ALA A 105 -4.92 0.35 0.79
C ALA A 105 -4.28 1.71 0.52
N MET A 106 -4.09 2.03 -0.76
CA MET A 106 -3.27 3.16 -1.21
C MET A 106 -4.04 4.12 -2.14
N GLY A 107 -5.25 3.75 -2.56
CA GLY A 107 -6.04 4.49 -3.54
C GLY A 107 -7.00 5.53 -2.94
N ALA A 108 -7.41 5.37 -1.69
CA ALA A 108 -8.31 6.30 -1.01
C ALA A 108 -7.55 7.57 -0.57
N ASP A 109 -7.82 8.68 -1.26
CA ASP A 109 -7.18 9.99 -1.04
C ASP A 109 -8.18 11.15 -0.90
N ALA A 110 -9.48 10.84 -0.80
CA ALA A 110 -10.55 11.82 -0.72
C ALA A 110 -11.77 11.25 0.01
N GLU A 111 -12.56 12.13 0.64
CA GLU A 111 -13.81 11.80 1.32
C GLU A 111 -14.74 10.99 0.40
N GLY A 112 -15.32 9.91 0.94
CA GLY A 112 -16.25 9.03 0.23
C GLY A 112 -15.59 7.88 -0.53
N LYS A 113 -14.28 7.95 -0.80
CA LYS A 113 -13.55 6.86 -1.46
C LYS A 113 -13.18 5.76 -0.48
N HIS A 114 -13.36 4.51 -0.87
CA HIS A 114 -12.87 3.32 -0.18
C HIS A 114 -12.92 2.14 -1.16
N GLU A 115 -11.97 1.24 -1.05
CA GLU A 115 -11.73 0.11 -1.94
C GLU A 115 -12.07 -1.24 -1.29
N ILE A 116 -12.22 -1.28 0.04
CA ILE A 116 -12.35 -2.48 0.88
C ILE A 116 -13.69 -2.44 1.61
N ALA A 117 -14.38 -3.57 1.65
CA ALA A 117 -15.66 -3.69 2.36
C ALA A 117 -15.47 -3.54 3.88
N ASP A 118 -16.42 -2.89 4.54
CA ASP A 118 -16.41 -2.63 5.98
C ASP A 118 -16.15 -3.90 6.80
N GLU A 119 -16.74 -5.04 6.40
CA GLU A 119 -16.55 -6.31 7.07
C GLU A 119 -15.09 -6.78 7.07
N VAL A 120 -14.35 -6.55 5.98
CA VAL A 120 -12.92 -6.88 5.91
C VAL A 120 -12.12 -5.98 6.85
N LEU A 121 -12.45 -4.68 6.92
CA LEU A 121 -11.78 -3.72 7.80
C LEU A 121 -12.01 -4.05 9.28
N LEU A 122 -13.24 -4.46 9.64
CA LEU A 122 -13.62 -4.81 11.01
C LEU A 122 -12.98 -6.11 11.50
N ASP A 123 -12.77 -7.09 10.61
CA ASP A 123 -12.17 -8.38 10.96
C ASP A 123 -10.62 -8.36 10.87
N ALA A 124 -10.03 -7.35 10.25
CA ALA A 124 -8.59 -7.25 10.05
C ALA A 124 -7.85 -6.64 11.25
N LYS A 125 -6.56 -6.95 11.37
CA LYS A 125 -5.64 -6.07 12.10
C LYS A 125 -5.41 -4.81 11.26
N LEU A 126 -6.13 -3.75 11.62
CA LEU A 126 -6.13 -2.47 10.93
C LEU A 126 -5.02 -1.53 11.43
N VAL A 127 -4.09 -1.21 10.55
CA VAL A 127 -2.98 -0.29 10.79
C VAL A 127 -3.13 0.92 9.87
N ILE A 128 -2.87 2.10 10.40
CA ILE A 128 -3.00 3.36 9.66
C ILE A 128 -1.65 4.08 9.58
N ASP A 129 -1.50 5.07 8.69
CA ASP A 129 -0.33 5.95 8.71
C ASP A 129 -0.51 7.15 9.66
N ASP A 130 -1.56 7.95 9.50
CA ASP A 130 -1.93 9.08 10.37
C ASP A 130 -3.44 9.12 10.63
N HIS A 131 -3.81 9.18 11.91
CA HIS A 131 -5.22 9.12 12.34
C HIS A 131 -6.09 10.24 11.77
N ALA A 132 -5.59 11.47 11.74
CA ALA A 132 -6.39 12.60 11.27
C ALA A 132 -6.60 12.53 9.75
N GLN A 133 -5.61 12.05 8.99
CA GLN A 133 -5.74 11.89 7.55
C GLN A 133 -6.59 10.68 7.16
N THR A 134 -6.36 9.51 7.77
CA THR A 134 -7.09 8.29 7.40
C THR A 134 -8.58 8.38 7.73
N THR A 135 -8.94 8.94 8.89
CA THR A 135 -10.36 9.16 9.25
C THR A 135 -11.05 10.23 8.40
N HIS A 136 -10.29 11.12 7.75
CA HIS A 136 -10.83 12.15 6.87
C HIS A 136 -10.95 11.70 5.41
N SER A 137 -9.93 11.03 4.87
CA SER A 137 -9.80 10.78 3.42
C SER A 137 -9.12 9.47 3.06
N GLY A 138 -8.61 8.69 4.02
CA GLY A 138 -8.03 7.37 3.77
C GLY A 138 -9.09 6.28 3.65
N GLU A 139 -8.68 5.03 3.52
CA GLU A 139 -9.56 3.87 3.32
C GLU A 139 -10.67 3.78 4.38
N ILE A 140 -10.38 4.13 5.63
CA ILE A 140 -11.34 4.00 6.74
C ILE A 140 -12.35 5.17 6.83
N ASN A 141 -12.22 6.22 6.02
CA ASN A 141 -12.99 7.46 6.21
C ASN A 141 -14.51 7.22 6.21
N VAL A 142 -15.02 6.38 5.31
CA VAL A 142 -16.46 6.13 5.16
C VAL A 142 -17.02 5.34 6.36
N PRO A 143 -16.50 4.16 6.72
CA PRO A 143 -17.01 3.42 7.87
C PRO A 143 -16.77 4.16 9.20
N TYR A 144 -15.71 4.96 9.30
CA TYR A 144 -15.47 5.79 10.49
C TYR A 144 -16.53 6.88 10.66
N ASN A 145 -16.83 7.64 9.59
CA ASN A 145 -17.81 8.73 9.63
C ASN A 145 -19.26 8.25 9.78
N THR A 146 -19.55 7.00 9.39
CA THR A 146 -20.87 6.37 9.61
C THR A 146 -20.98 5.68 10.98
N GLY A 147 -19.88 5.59 11.74
CA GLY A 147 -19.83 4.95 13.06
C GLY A 147 -19.83 3.42 13.03
N VAL A 148 -19.60 2.82 11.85
CA VAL A 148 -19.40 1.37 11.70
C VAL A 148 -18.03 0.98 12.26
N LEU A 149 -17.01 1.80 12.00
CA LEU A 149 -15.65 1.67 12.51
C LEU A 149 -15.37 2.80 13.50
N THR A 150 -14.62 2.49 14.55
CA THR A 150 -14.26 3.43 15.62
C THR A 150 -12.78 3.34 15.98
N ASP A 151 -12.30 4.23 16.86
CA ASP A 151 -10.93 4.14 17.40
C ASP A 151 -10.61 2.79 18.07
N ALA A 152 -11.62 2.04 18.51
CA ALA A 152 -11.42 0.72 19.12
C ALA A 152 -11.00 -0.35 18.10
N ASP A 153 -11.29 -0.13 16.83
CA ASP A 153 -11.02 -1.05 15.72
C ASP A 153 -9.64 -0.76 15.08
N ILE A 154 -9.09 0.43 15.31
CA ILE A 154 -7.74 0.81 14.86
C ILE A 154 -6.70 0.20 15.81
N HIS A 155 -5.86 -0.71 15.31
CA HIS A 155 -4.85 -1.38 16.12
C HIS A 155 -3.68 -0.46 16.50
N ALA A 156 -3.11 0.24 15.51
CA ALA A 156 -1.95 1.11 15.69
C ALA A 156 -1.71 2.02 14.48
N ALA A 157 -0.96 3.10 14.69
CA ALA A 157 -0.24 3.74 13.60
C ALA A 157 1.01 2.93 13.22
N ILE A 158 1.39 2.87 11.94
CA ILE A 158 2.54 2.08 11.47
C ILE A 158 3.84 2.47 12.19
N GLY A 159 4.02 3.75 12.53
CA GLY A 159 5.16 4.24 13.29
C GLY A 159 5.29 3.59 14.68
N GLU A 160 4.18 3.28 15.36
CA GLU A 160 4.21 2.59 16.65
C GLU A 160 4.71 1.15 16.53
N ILE A 161 4.42 0.49 15.41
CA ILE A 161 4.89 -0.87 15.12
C ILE A 161 6.38 -0.85 14.78
N VAL A 162 6.80 0.08 13.92
CA VAL A 162 8.21 0.23 13.49
C VAL A 162 9.14 0.46 14.69
N VAL A 163 8.71 1.23 15.69
CA VAL A 163 9.52 1.47 16.90
C VAL A 163 9.35 0.41 18.00
N GLY A 164 8.52 -0.61 17.77
CA GLY A 164 8.32 -1.73 18.69
C GLY A 164 7.36 -1.45 19.87
N ASN A 165 6.58 -0.38 19.82
CA ASN A 165 5.57 -0.06 20.84
C ASN A 165 4.30 -0.89 20.68
N ARG A 166 4.01 -1.34 19.46
CA ARG A 166 2.87 -2.20 19.11
C ARG A 166 3.38 -3.38 18.28
N GLU A 167 2.71 -4.52 18.39
CA GLU A 167 3.06 -5.70 17.59
C GLU A 167 2.53 -5.58 16.16
N GLY A 168 3.33 -6.02 15.18
CA GLY A 168 2.88 -6.26 13.80
C GLY A 168 2.01 -7.52 13.71
N ARG A 169 2.10 -8.26 12.59
CA ARG A 169 1.42 -9.55 12.44
C ARG A 169 1.91 -10.56 13.48
N THR A 170 0.96 -11.35 13.97
CA THR A 170 1.15 -12.51 14.84
C THR A 170 0.49 -13.75 14.20
N PRO A 171 0.83 -14.97 14.64
CA PRO A 171 0.21 -16.19 14.10
C PRO A 171 -1.31 -16.34 14.31
N LYS A 172 -1.92 -15.45 15.11
CA LYS A 172 -3.37 -15.45 15.35
C LYS A 172 -4.12 -14.52 14.40
N ASP A 173 -3.41 -13.64 13.70
CA ASP A 173 -4.03 -12.65 12.82
C ASP A 173 -4.34 -13.30 11.47
N GLY A 174 -5.58 -13.10 11.00
CA GLY A 174 -6.00 -13.43 9.64
C GLY A 174 -5.57 -12.35 8.67
N VAL A 175 -6.53 -11.59 8.16
CA VAL A 175 -6.29 -10.44 7.28
C VAL A 175 -5.64 -9.30 8.06
N THR A 176 -4.76 -8.55 7.39
CA THR A 176 -4.22 -7.28 7.91
C THR A 176 -4.38 -6.21 6.86
N VAL A 177 -4.70 -4.99 7.29
CA VAL A 177 -4.88 -3.85 6.38
C VAL A 177 -3.97 -2.72 6.83
N PHE A 178 -3.26 -2.14 5.87
CA PHE A 178 -2.57 -0.86 6.03
C PHE A 178 -3.28 0.20 5.21
N ASP A 179 -3.88 1.18 5.87
CA ASP A 179 -4.47 2.36 5.26
C ASP A 179 -3.42 3.48 5.17
N SER A 180 -3.14 3.94 3.95
CA SER A 180 -2.15 4.98 3.69
C SER A 180 -2.72 6.14 2.90
N THR A 181 -2.57 7.35 3.44
CA THR A 181 -2.87 8.63 2.77
C THR A 181 -1.60 9.34 2.27
N GLY A 182 -0.43 8.95 2.78
CA GLY A 182 0.86 9.54 2.42
C GLY A 182 1.22 10.72 3.34
N LEU A 183 2.45 10.70 3.87
CA LEU A 183 2.87 11.66 4.91
C LEU A 183 4.03 12.52 4.43
N ALA A 184 3.95 13.83 4.69
CA ALA A 184 5.02 14.78 4.34
C ALA A 184 6.40 14.42 4.93
N ILE A 185 6.43 13.70 6.07
CA ILE A 185 7.69 13.20 6.65
C ILE A 185 8.39 12.20 5.73
N GLN A 186 7.64 11.42 4.93
CA GLN A 186 8.18 10.46 3.97
C GLN A 186 8.83 11.22 2.80
N ASP A 187 8.19 12.28 2.31
CA ASP A 187 8.74 13.14 1.25
C ASP A 187 10.05 13.80 1.68
N VAL A 188 10.07 14.40 2.89
CA VAL A 188 11.27 15.05 3.42
C VAL A 188 12.41 14.04 3.65
N ALA A 189 12.10 12.86 4.17
CA ALA A 189 13.08 11.80 4.36
C ALA A 189 13.68 11.33 3.02
N ALA A 190 12.85 11.09 2.02
CA ALA A 190 13.30 10.70 0.68
C ALA A 190 14.12 11.82 0.01
N ALA A 191 13.65 13.07 0.09
CA ALA A 191 14.34 14.23 -0.44
C ALA A 191 15.72 14.43 0.21
N HIS A 192 15.83 14.19 1.52
CA HIS A 192 17.12 14.26 2.22
C HIS A 192 18.10 13.22 1.68
N VAL A 193 17.68 11.97 1.47
CA VAL A 193 18.53 10.93 0.86
C VAL A 193 18.99 11.32 -0.54
N VAL A 194 18.08 11.84 -1.37
CA VAL A 194 18.42 12.31 -2.73
C VAL A 194 19.40 13.48 -2.67
N TYR A 195 19.19 14.42 -1.75
CA TYR A 195 20.06 15.60 -1.57
C TYR A 195 21.48 15.21 -1.15
N GLU A 196 21.61 14.36 -0.13
CA GLU A 196 22.93 13.89 0.33
C GLU A 196 23.65 13.13 -0.78
N HIS A 197 22.95 12.23 -1.47
CA HIS A 197 23.53 11.51 -2.61
C HIS A 197 23.98 12.46 -3.73
N ALA A 198 23.18 13.47 -4.05
CA ALA A 198 23.54 14.48 -5.04
C ALA A 198 24.79 15.28 -4.64
N ALA A 199 24.87 15.68 -3.36
CA ALA A 199 26.00 16.43 -2.82
C ALA A 199 27.30 15.60 -2.81
N GLU A 200 27.22 14.32 -2.44
CA GLU A 200 28.36 13.41 -2.40
C GLU A 200 28.91 13.04 -3.79
N ASN A 201 28.07 13.11 -4.83
CA ASN A 201 28.39 12.65 -6.18
C ASN A 201 28.50 13.79 -7.22
N ASP A 202 28.56 15.05 -6.78
CA ASP A 202 28.59 16.23 -7.66
C ASP A 202 27.48 16.22 -8.73
N ASN A 203 26.29 15.76 -8.34
CA ASN A 203 25.14 15.62 -9.22
C ASN A 203 24.12 16.73 -8.95
N GLY A 204 24.30 17.86 -9.64
CA GLY A 204 23.41 19.01 -9.52
C GLY A 204 24.06 20.27 -10.06
N TYR A 205 23.38 21.40 -9.93
CA TYR A 205 23.96 22.71 -10.24
C TYR A 205 23.69 23.68 -9.10
N PRO A 206 24.71 24.34 -8.54
CA PRO A 206 24.50 25.39 -7.57
C PRO A 206 23.84 26.59 -8.27
N PHE A 207 22.84 27.18 -7.62
CA PHE A 207 22.19 28.40 -8.10
C PHE A 207 22.11 29.41 -6.96
N ASP A 208 22.63 30.61 -7.21
CA ASP A 208 22.53 31.70 -6.26
C ASP A 208 21.15 32.36 -6.33
N LEU A 209 20.32 32.04 -5.35
CA LEU A 209 18.97 32.59 -5.24
C LEU A 209 18.94 34.08 -4.86
N LEU A 210 20.02 34.62 -4.29
CA LEU A 210 20.07 35.98 -3.75
C LEU A 210 20.92 36.93 -4.59
N GLY A 211 21.71 36.41 -5.53
CA GLY A 211 22.62 37.21 -6.36
C GLY A 211 23.71 37.89 -5.56
N LEU A 212 24.24 37.21 -4.54
CA LEU A 212 25.28 37.71 -3.64
C LEU A 212 26.70 37.32 -4.07
N ASN A 213 26.85 36.58 -5.17
CA ASN A 213 28.13 36.27 -5.83
C ASN A 213 28.51 37.27 -6.92
#